data_AF-A0A0F9LQ12-F1
#
_entry.id   AF-A0A0F9LQ12-F1
#
_cell.length_a   1.000
_cell.length_b   1.000
_cell.length_c   1.000
_cell.angle_alpha   90.00
_cell.angle_beta   90.00
_cell.angle_gamma   90.00
#
_symmetry.space_group_name_H-M   'P 1'
#
loop_
_entity.id
_entity.type
_entity.pdbx_description
1 polymer ?
#
loop_
_entity_poly.entity_id
_entity_poly.type
_entity_poly.pdbx_seq_one_letter_code
_entity_poly.pdbx_strand_id
1 'polypeptide(L)'
;RKRPEPIPNSEFTIETDCIITAISQEADLKFLEEGYDIDVTRWGTLAVDDNLKSNKEGIFAGGDVTLGPSTIIECIAQGHTAAKSIDRYIRGEEVQESKDKAWVTLIEGDFISEREKNYDVTPRREMKTLPETDREGTFNLVEFGLTESQAQIEAERCLKCDLSINVATDDCILCGRCSSVCPVDALEQVDVDTGGEHRPHVSKDGIVIRYTDVCIRCGNCKDCPVDAISMKRVFWEPNEEINKILEGSNR
;
A
#
# COMPACT_ATOMS: atom_id res chain seq x y z
N ARG A 1 -6.17 17.15 5.97
CA ARG A 1 -7.24 16.38 6.66
C ARG A 1 -8.59 17.06 6.46
N LYS A 2 -9.66 16.29 6.27
CA LYS A 2 -11.04 16.82 6.27
C LYS A 2 -11.31 17.47 7.63
N ARG A 3 -11.99 18.63 7.64
CA ARG A 3 -12.42 19.29 8.87
C ARG A 3 -13.77 18.69 9.27
N PRO A 4 -13.98 18.31 10.54
CA PRO A 4 -15.28 17.86 10.99
C PRO A 4 -16.29 19.02 10.87
N GLU A 5 -17.42 18.76 10.24
CA GLU A 5 -18.56 19.68 10.19
C GLU A 5 -19.62 19.17 11.16
N PRO A 6 -20.06 19.99 12.14
CA PRO A 6 -21.05 19.57 13.12
C PRO A 6 -22.40 19.31 12.42
N ILE A 7 -23.03 18.19 12.75
CA ILE A 7 -24.37 17.87 12.29
C ILE A 7 -25.36 18.49 13.29
N PRO A 8 -26.26 19.39 12.86
CA PRO A 8 -27.22 20.01 13.78
C PRO A 8 -28.14 18.98 14.43
N ASN A 9 -28.41 19.15 15.73
CA ASN A 9 -29.31 18.31 16.54
C ASN A 9 -28.88 16.82 16.61
N SER A 10 -27.58 16.53 16.46
CA SER A 10 -27.04 15.16 16.54
C SER A 10 -26.39 14.85 17.89
N GLU A 11 -26.61 15.66 18.92
CA GLU A 11 -26.02 15.50 20.23
C GLU A 11 -26.65 14.30 20.97
N PHE A 12 -25.82 13.52 21.66
CA PHE A 12 -26.26 12.37 22.45
C PHE A 12 -25.36 12.19 23.67
N THR A 13 -25.87 11.45 24.66
CA THR A 13 -25.11 11.09 25.86
C THR A 13 -24.78 9.60 25.81
N ILE A 14 -23.55 9.25 26.16
CA ILE A 14 -23.09 7.87 26.31
C ILE A 14 -22.75 7.66 27.79
N GLU A 15 -23.39 6.70 28.44
CA GLU A 15 -22.94 6.22 29.75
C GLU A 15 -21.71 5.32 29.55
N THR A 16 -20.60 5.65 30.20
CA THR A 16 -19.34 4.89 30.13
C THR A 16 -18.57 5.02 31.43
N ASP A 17 -17.81 3.99 31.78
CA ASP A 17 -16.92 3.98 32.93
C ASP A 17 -15.52 4.53 32.60
N CYS A 18 -15.15 4.56 31.32
CA CYS A 18 -13.81 4.94 30.85
C CYS A 18 -13.88 5.82 29.60
N ILE A 19 -13.00 6.83 29.55
CA ILE A 19 -12.80 7.73 28.42
C ILE A 19 -11.31 7.69 28.06
N ILE A 20 -11.00 7.24 26.85
CA ILE A 20 -9.64 7.26 26.31
C ILE A 20 -9.53 8.49 25.39
N THR A 21 -8.73 9.47 25.80
CA THR A 21 -8.51 10.68 25.01
C THR A 21 -7.53 10.40 23.87
N ALA A 22 -8.00 10.49 22.63
CA ALA A 22 -7.14 10.40 21.44
C ALA A 22 -6.41 11.73 21.20
N ILE A 23 -5.47 12.07 22.09
CA ILE A 23 -4.63 13.26 21.97
C ILE A 23 -3.60 12.99 20.86
N SER A 24 -3.50 13.93 19.92
CA SER A 24 -2.49 13.85 18.85
C SER A 24 -1.11 14.26 19.36
N GLN A 25 -0.17 14.44 18.45
CA GLN A 25 1.20 14.86 18.75
C GLN A 25 1.51 16.20 18.06
N GLU A 26 2.49 16.90 18.60
CA GLU A 26 3.08 18.10 18.03
C GLU A 26 4.60 17.91 17.88
N ALA A 27 5.21 18.62 16.93
CA ALA A 27 6.66 18.56 16.75
C ALA A 27 7.35 19.31 17.91
N ASP A 28 8.24 18.64 18.63
CA ASP A 28 9.10 19.30 19.61
C ASP A 28 10.33 19.88 18.91
N LEU A 29 10.30 21.20 18.68
CA LEU A 29 11.38 21.93 18.01
C LEU A 29 12.32 22.63 19.00
N LYS A 30 12.20 22.40 20.32
CA LYS A 30 13.02 23.08 21.34
C LYS A 30 14.51 22.78 21.24
N PHE A 31 14.89 21.69 20.55
CA PHE A 31 16.28 21.35 20.30
C PHE A 31 16.96 22.26 19.28
N LEU A 32 16.19 23.02 18.49
CA LEU A 32 16.72 24.01 17.57
C LEU A 32 17.09 25.25 18.39
N GLU A 33 18.37 25.38 18.72
CA GLU A 33 18.88 26.55 19.43
C GLU A 33 18.62 27.85 18.65
N GLU A 34 18.50 28.97 19.38
CA GLU A 34 18.47 30.32 18.79
C GLU A 34 19.75 30.53 17.96
N GLY A 35 19.64 30.37 16.63
CA GLY A 35 20.77 30.53 15.71
C GLY A 35 20.74 29.64 14.47
N TYR A 36 19.99 28.53 14.50
CA TYR A 36 19.88 27.65 13.32
C TYR A 36 19.01 28.23 12.21
N ASP A 37 18.06 29.12 12.53
CA ASP A 37 17.24 29.88 11.56
C ASP A 37 16.60 28.99 10.47
N ILE A 38 16.13 27.81 10.87
CA ILE A 38 15.44 26.87 10.00
C ILE A 38 13.97 27.27 9.91
N ASP A 39 13.45 27.32 8.68
CA ASP A 39 12.06 27.71 8.44
C ASP A 39 11.08 26.71 9.07
N VAL A 40 10.05 27.24 9.74
CA VAL A 40 8.97 26.47 10.36
C VAL A 40 7.66 26.82 9.66
N THR A 41 6.87 25.82 9.33
CA THR A 41 5.56 25.99 8.71
C THR A 41 4.57 26.61 9.70
N ARG A 42 3.43 27.12 9.20
CA ARG A 42 2.33 27.59 10.05
C ARG A 42 1.76 26.54 11.02
N TRP A 43 2.10 25.27 10.83
CA TRP A 43 1.65 24.14 11.63
C TRP A 43 2.66 23.74 12.72
N GLY A 44 3.76 24.48 12.87
CA GLY A 44 4.80 24.18 13.86
C GLY A 44 5.71 23.03 13.48
N THR A 45 5.75 22.64 12.19
CA THR A 45 6.65 21.62 11.65
C THR A 45 7.79 22.26 10.85
N LEU A 46 8.89 21.54 10.63
CA LEU A 46 10.00 22.02 9.80
C LEU A 46 9.58 22.14 8.32
N ALA A 47 9.89 23.26 7.69
CA ALA A 47 9.69 23.48 6.27
C ALA A 47 10.85 22.89 5.46
N VAL A 48 10.50 22.05 4.48
CA VAL A 48 11.45 21.41 3.58
C VAL A 48 10.90 21.39 2.15
N ASP A 49 11.78 21.28 1.17
CA ASP A 49 11.41 21.01 -0.22
C ASP A 49 11.06 19.52 -0.47
N ASP A 50 10.74 19.16 -1.71
CA ASP A 50 10.39 17.79 -2.10
C ASP A 50 11.55 16.80 -1.93
N ASN A 51 12.78 17.30 -1.83
CA ASN A 51 13.97 16.52 -1.54
C ASN A 51 14.29 16.45 -0.04
N LEU A 52 13.40 16.96 0.80
CA LEU A 52 13.51 17.02 2.25
C LEU A 52 14.65 17.92 2.75
N LYS A 53 15.09 18.86 1.91
CA LYS A 53 16.11 19.86 2.24
C LYS A 53 15.44 21.08 2.86
N SER A 54 16.01 21.57 3.95
CA SER A 54 15.57 22.83 4.57
C SER A 54 16.11 24.06 3.82
N ASN A 55 15.76 25.26 4.31
CA ASN A 55 16.36 26.51 3.85
C ASN A 55 17.87 26.64 4.16
N LYS A 56 18.44 25.76 5.00
CA LYS A 56 19.87 25.72 5.31
C LYS A 56 20.57 24.60 4.55
N GLU A 57 21.70 24.95 3.95
CA GLU A 57 22.52 24.01 3.20
C GLU A 57 23.04 22.86 4.09
N GLY A 58 22.95 21.63 3.58
CA GLY A 58 23.36 20.43 4.30
C GLY A 58 22.41 19.96 5.41
N ILE A 59 21.29 20.65 5.65
CA ILE A 59 20.30 20.26 6.65
C ILE A 59 19.05 19.68 5.96
N PHE A 60 18.71 18.45 6.34
CA PHE A 60 17.57 17.70 5.85
C PHE A 60 16.67 17.27 7.01
N ALA A 61 15.36 17.19 6.78
CA ALA A 61 14.39 16.75 7.78
C ALA A 61 13.27 15.93 7.14
N GLY A 62 12.79 14.91 7.84
CA GLY A 62 11.71 14.05 7.37
C GLY A 62 10.99 13.34 8.52
N GLY A 63 9.83 12.78 8.23
CA GLY A 63 8.93 12.17 9.20
C GLY A 63 7.94 13.18 9.78
N ASP A 64 7.41 12.87 10.97
CA ASP A 64 6.37 13.70 11.61
C ASP A 64 6.83 15.13 11.90
N VAL A 65 8.14 15.36 12.04
CA VAL A 65 8.70 16.69 12.26
C VAL A 65 8.49 17.63 11.07
N THR A 66 8.22 17.11 9.86
CA THR A 66 7.88 17.90 8.66
C THR A 66 6.41 17.75 8.28
N LEU A 67 5.88 16.51 8.28
CA LEU A 67 4.51 16.18 7.86
C LEU A 67 3.44 16.52 8.91
N GLY A 68 3.82 16.65 10.18
CA GLY A 68 2.88 16.53 11.30
C GLY A 68 2.50 15.07 11.54
N PRO A 69 1.48 14.77 12.36
CA PRO A 69 1.07 13.40 12.71
C PRO A 69 0.56 12.60 11.50
N SER A 70 1.50 11.98 10.78
CA SER A 70 1.28 11.25 9.53
C SER A 70 1.26 9.74 9.77
N THR A 71 1.17 8.97 8.69
CA THR A 71 1.30 7.52 8.77
C THR A 71 2.77 7.10 8.81
N ILE A 72 3.06 6.00 9.50
CA ILE A 72 4.41 5.40 9.53
C ILE A 72 4.94 5.14 8.11
N ILE A 73 4.06 4.78 7.17
CA ILE A 73 4.42 4.53 5.78
C ILE A 73 4.97 5.79 5.10
N GLU A 74 4.31 6.94 5.29
CA GLU A 74 4.79 8.22 4.76
C GLU A 74 6.13 8.64 5.39
N CYS A 75 6.29 8.43 6.70
CA CYS A 75 7.55 8.72 7.38
C CYS A 75 8.70 7.82 6.88
N ILE A 76 8.44 6.52 6.65
CA ILE A 76 9.42 5.59 6.08
C ILE A 76 9.78 6.03 4.65
N ALA A 77 8.79 6.40 3.84
CA ALA A 77 9.02 6.92 2.49
C ALA A 77 9.93 8.16 2.50
N GLN A 78 9.65 9.13 3.39
CA GLN A 78 10.52 10.28 3.59
C GLN A 78 11.91 9.90 4.09
N GLY A 79 12.04 8.89 4.95
CA GLY A 79 13.35 8.37 5.37
C GLY A 79 14.19 7.88 4.17
N HIS A 80 13.58 7.15 3.24
CA HIS A 80 14.24 6.73 2.00
C HIS A 80 14.60 7.91 1.10
N THR A 81 13.73 8.92 0.99
CA THR A 81 14.00 10.14 0.22
C THR A 81 15.17 10.92 0.83
N ALA A 82 15.13 11.18 2.14
CA ALA A 82 16.18 11.93 2.85
C ALA A 82 17.54 11.23 2.70
N ALA A 83 17.60 9.91 2.84
CA ALA A 83 18.84 9.15 2.67
C ALA A 83 19.44 9.33 1.26
N LYS A 84 18.62 9.28 0.22
CA LYS A 84 19.06 9.53 -1.17
C LYS A 84 19.52 10.96 -1.37
N SER A 85 18.79 11.93 -0.82
CA SER A 85 19.14 13.35 -0.91
C SER A 85 20.45 13.67 -0.21
N ILE A 86 20.67 13.11 0.98
CA ILE A 86 21.91 13.25 1.76
C ILE A 86 23.09 12.61 1.02
N ASP A 87 22.94 11.38 0.48
CA ASP A 87 24.01 10.71 -0.30
C ASP A 87 24.42 11.55 -1.52
N ARG A 88 23.45 12.06 -2.28
CA ARG A 88 23.71 12.95 -3.44
C ARG A 88 24.42 14.24 -3.02
N TYR A 89 23.93 14.90 -1.97
CA TYR A 89 24.52 16.12 -1.44
C TYR A 89 26.00 15.90 -1.04
N ILE A 90 26.30 14.80 -0.33
CA ILE A 90 27.67 14.46 0.08
C ILE A 90 28.57 14.20 -1.14
N ARG A 91 28.03 13.63 -2.21
CA ARG A 91 28.76 13.36 -3.47
C ARG A 91 28.91 14.58 -4.37
N GLY A 92 28.27 15.71 -4.05
CA GLY A 92 28.20 16.88 -4.93
C GLY A 92 27.36 16.65 -6.19
N GLU A 93 26.47 15.66 -6.15
CA GLU A 93 25.50 15.40 -7.21
C GLU A 93 24.26 16.30 -7.03
N GLU A 94 23.60 16.66 -8.13
CA GLU A 94 22.30 17.33 -8.03
C GLU A 94 21.28 16.41 -7.36
N VAL A 95 20.59 16.96 -6.36
CA VAL A 95 19.49 16.29 -5.67
C VAL A 95 18.28 16.32 -6.61
N GLN A 96 18.07 15.23 -7.35
CA GLN A 96 16.92 15.10 -8.24
C GLN A 96 15.69 14.64 -7.48
N GLU A 97 14.55 15.27 -7.81
CA GLU A 97 13.24 14.83 -7.35
C GLU A 97 13.03 13.34 -7.63
N SER A 98 12.45 12.64 -6.65
CA SER A 98 11.97 11.29 -6.88
C SER A 98 10.81 11.35 -7.87
N LYS A 99 11.09 11.14 -9.15
CA LYS A 99 10.02 10.95 -10.14
C LYS A 99 9.11 9.81 -9.70
N ASP A 100 7.80 10.00 -9.84
CA ASP A 100 6.83 8.92 -9.75
C ASP A 100 7.16 7.87 -10.81
N LYS A 101 7.86 6.82 -10.40
CA LYS A 101 8.17 5.69 -11.26
C LYS A 101 7.04 4.68 -11.14
N ALA A 102 6.57 4.16 -12.26
CA ALA A 102 5.87 2.89 -12.28
C ALA A 102 6.86 1.81 -11.82
N TRP A 103 6.62 1.26 -10.63
CA TRP A 103 7.41 0.19 -10.00
C TRP A 103 6.84 -1.20 -10.25
N VAL A 104 5.90 -1.34 -11.18
CA VAL A 104 5.18 -2.59 -11.41
C VAL A 104 5.50 -3.09 -12.80
N THR A 105 6.21 -4.21 -12.88
CA THR A 105 6.48 -4.91 -14.14
C THR A 105 5.78 -6.27 -14.13
N LEU A 106 4.90 -6.47 -15.10
CA LEU A 106 4.29 -7.78 -15.38
C LEU A 106 5.24 -8.55 -16.28
N ILE A 107 5.90 -9.57 -15.74
CA ILE A 107 6.82 -10.40 -16.52
C ILE A 107 6.05 -11.59 -17.09
N GLU A 108 6.23 -11.84 -18.37
CA GLU A 108 5.83 -13.08 -19.04
C GLU A 108 6.96 -14.10 -18.90
N GLY A 109 6.69 -15.26 -18.31
CA GLY A 109 7.69 -16.32 -18.17
C GLY A 109 7.10 -17.63 -17.68
N ASP A 110 7.83 -18.72 -17.89
CA ASP A 110 7.52 -20.09 -17.47
C ASP A 110 7.71 -20.27 -15.95
N PHE A 111 7.04 -19.43 -15.17
CA PHE A 111 6.92 -19.65 -13.74
C PHE A 111 5.73 -20.57 -13.49
N ILE A 112 5.72 -21.27 -12.33
CA ILE A 112 4.51 -21.90 -11.82
C ILE A 112 3.51 -20.78 -11.53
N SER A 113 2.76 -20.38 -12.55
CA SER A 113 1.72 -19.36 -12.55
C SER A 113 0.45 -19.84 -11.84
N GLU A 114 0.50 -21.06 -11.33
CA GLU A 114 -0.62 -21.73 -10.68
C GLU A 114 -0.43 -21.75 -9.17
N ARG A 115 -1.53 -21.43 -8.49
CA ARG A 115 -1.66 -21.69 -7.07
C ARG A 115 -1.89 -23.19 -6.88
N GLU A 116 -1.18 -23.79 -5.94
CA GLU A 116 -1.38 -25.20 -5.61
C GLU A 116 -2.83 -25.42 -5.18
N LYS A 117 -3.42 -26.57 -5.56
CA LYS A 117 -4.70 -26.97 -5.00
C LYS A 117 -4.57 -27.07 -3.48
N ASN A 118 -5.60 -26.65 -2.75
CA ASN A 118 -5.62 -26.72 -1.28
C ASN A 118 -4.52 -25.88 -0.59
N TYR A 119 -4.06 -24.79 -1.21
CA TYR A 119 -3.02 -23.91 -0.66
C TYR A 119 -3.34 -23.36 0.74
N ASP A 120 -4.62 -23.30 1.12
CA ASP A 120 -5.12 -22.77 2.38
C ASP A 120 -5.45 -23.85 3.42
N VAL A 121 -5.21 -25.14 3.12
CA VAL A 121 -5.54 -26.24 4.03
C VAL A 121 -4.67 -26.22 5.30
N THR A 122 -3.45 -25.73 5.21
CA THR A 122 -2.59 -25.61 6.38
C THR A 122 -3.02 -24.38 7.22
N PRO A 123 -3.46 -24.56 8.47
CA PRO A 123 -3.89 -23.44 9.31
C PRO A 123 -2.70 -22.57 9.73
N ARG A 124 -2.97 -21.28 9.97
CA ARG A 124 -1.98 -20.33 10.48
C ARG A 124 -1.41 -20.80 11.81
N ARG A 125 -0.09 -20.69 11.98
CA ARG A 125 0.55 -20.96 13.28
C ARG A 125 0.33 -19.78 14.21
N GLU A 126 -0.21 -20.08 15.40
CA GLU A 126 -0.43 -19.08 16.42
C GLU A 126 0.92 -18.69 17.05
N MET A 127 1.19 -17.38 17.05
CA MET A 127 2.36 -16.85 17.72
C MET A 127 2.14 -16.91 19.22
N LYS A 128 3.10 -17.50 19.95
CA LYS A 128 3.01 -17.51 21.40
C LYS A 128 3.13 -16.08 21.91
N THR A 129 2.15 -15.65 22.69
CA THR A 129 2.17 -14.33 23.33
C THR A 129 2.20 -14.44 24.85
N LEU A 130 2.69 -13.40 25.51
CA LEU A 130 2.60 -13.25 26.96
C LEU A 130 1.10 -13.17 27.34
N PRO A 131 0.64 -13.90 28.38
CA PRO A 131 -0.74 -13.80 28.84
C PRO A 131 -1.12 -12.36 29.17
N GLU A 132 -2.34 -11.96 28.87
CA GLU A 132 -2.80 -10.57 29.05
C GLU A 132 -2.62 -10.07 30.49
N THR A 133 -2.84 -10.95 31.48
CA THR A 133 -2.65 -10.68 32.91
C THR A 133 -1.23 -10.29 33.29
N ASP A 134 -0.24 -10.67 32.46
CA ASP A 134 1.18 -10.51 32.75
C ASP A 134 1.80 -9.38 31.92
N ARG A 135 1.01 -8.70 31.07
CA ARG A 135 1.49 -7.60 30.21
C ARG A 135 1.60 -6.28 30.97
N GLU A 136 0.75 -6.07 31.96
CA GLU A 136 0.61 -4.78 32.65
C GLU A 136 1.89 -4.36 33.38
N GLY A 137 2.32 -3.11 33.16
CA GLY A 137 3.46 -2.52 33.86
C GLY A 137 4.84 -3.10 33.52
N THR A 138 4.93 -3.95 32.49
CA THR A 138 6.20 -4.55 32.06
C THR A 138 6.63 -4.03 30.69
N PHE A 139 7.94 -4.01 30.46
CA PHE A 139 8.54 -3.85 29.12
C PHE A 139 8.95 -5.21 28.54
N ASN A 140 8.33 -6.29 29.01
CA ASN A 140 8.67 -7.64 28.57
C ASN A 140 8.21 -7.84 27.12
N LEU A 141 8.93 -8.71 26.41
CA LEU A 141 8.54 -9.12 25.07
C LEU A 141 7.16 -9.81 25.13
N VAL A 142 6.18 -9.23 24.44
CA VAL A 142 4.81 -9.78 24.37
C VAL A 142 4.72 -10.88 23.32
N GLU A 143 5.41 -10.71 22.19
CA GLU A 143 5.38 -11.63 21.06
C GLU A 143 6.67 -12.46 21.06
N PHE A 144 6.58 -13.75 21.43
CA PHE A 144 7.76 -14.62 21.51
C PHE A 144 8.21 -15.17 20.15
N GLY A 145 7.50 -14.81 19.06
CA GLY A 145 7.74 -15.34 17.73
C GLY A 145 7.30 -16.79 17.56
N LEU A 146 7.70 -17.36 16.41
CA LEU A 146 7.46 -18.76 16.05
C LEU A 146 8.73 -19.58 16.33
N THR A 147 8.56 -20.86 16.69
CA THR A 147 9.68 -21.80 16.65
C THR A 147 10.15 -21.99 15.21
N GLU A 148 11.38 -22.47 15.01
CA GLU A 148 11.91 -22.76 13.67
C GLU A 148 10.96 -23.66 12.86
N SER A 149 10.45 -24.73 13.48
CA SER A 149 9.48 -25.64 12.84
C SER A 149 8.16 -24.95 12.48
N GLN A 150 7.65 -24.06 13.33
CA GLN A 150 6.44 -23.29 13.03
C GLN A 150 6.70 -22.29 11.90
N ALA A 151 7.86 -21.64 11.89
CA ALA A 151 8.26 -20.69 10.87
C ALA A 151 8.42 -21.36 9.50
N GLN A 152 9.00 -22.57 9.44
CA GLN A 152 9.08 -23.36 8.21
C GLN A 152 7.68 -23.68 7.66
N ILE A 153 6.77 -24.14 8.51
CA ILE A 153 5.38 -24.39 8.10
C ILE A 153 4.69 -23.11 7.63
N GLU A 154 4.91 -21.99 8.30
CA GLU A 154 4.34 -20.70 7.90
C GLU A 154 4.92 -20.21 6.56
N ALA A 155 6.19 -20.47 6.28
CA ALA A 155 6.80 -20.19 4.97
C ALA A 155 6.20 -21.05 3.85
N GLU A 156 5.87 -22.31 4.13
CA GLU A 156 5.16 -23.20 3.21
C GLU A 156 3.71 -22.76 2.94
N ARG A 157 3.12 -21.91 3.80
CA ARG A 157 1.79 -21.30 3.61
C ARG A 157 1.80 -20.08 2.68
N CYS A 158 2.86 -19.85 1.93
CA CYS A 158 2.96 -18.71 1.00
C CYS A 158 1.73 -18.62 0.10
N LEU A 159 0.99 -17.51 0.20
CA LEU A 159 -0.24 -17.28 -0.57
C LEU A 159 0.03 -16.70 -1.98
N LYS A 160 1.31 -16.64 -2.39
CA LYS A 160 1.76 -16.08 -3.68
C LYS A 160 1.12 -14.72 -3.99
N CYS A 161 1.25 -13.78 -3.05
CA CYS A 161 0.70 -12.42 -3.14
C CYS A 161 1.35 -11.56 -4.24
N ASP A 162 2.31 -12.12 -4.97
CA ASP A 162 2.91 -11.58 -6.19
C ASP A 162 2.19 -12.05 -7.46
N LEU A 163 1.29 -13.05 -7.40
CA LEU A 163 0.45 -13.42 -8.53
C LEU A 163 -0.69 -12.41 -8.71
N SER A 164 -0.88 -11.89 -9.92
CA SER A 164 -2.01 -11.06 -10.31
C SER A 164 -2.78 -11.74 -11.44
N ILE A 165 -4.10 -11.57 -11.44
CA ILE A 165 -4.90 -11.92 -12.61
C ILE A 165 -4.61 -10.91 -13.74
N ASN A 166 -4.62 -11.39 -14.97
CA ASN A 166 -4.54 -10.60 -16.19
C ASN A 166 -5.69 -11.03 -17.10
N VAL A 167 -6.53 -10.07 -17.50
CA VAL A 167 -7.69 -10.31 -18.35
C VAL A 167 -7.39 -9.74 -19.73
N ALA A 168 -7.14 -10.61 -20.71
CA ALA A 168 -7.06 -10.28 -22.12
C ALA A 168 -8.48 -10.10 -22.64
N THR A 169 -8.92 -8.85 -22.63
CA THR A 169 -10.30 -8.48 -22.90
C THR A 169 -10.73 -8.90 -24.31
N ASP A 170 -9.88 -8.71 -25.33
CA ASP A 170 -10.22 -8.89 -26.74
C ASP A 170 -10.69 -10.30 -27.13
N ASP A 171 -10.31 -11.32 -26.36
CA ASP A 171 -10.68 -12.72 -26.58
C ASP A 171 -11.94 -13.16 -25.81
N CYS A 172 -12.50 -12.29 -24.97
CA CYS A 172 -13.60 -12.63 -24.07
C CYS A 172 -14.94 -12.82 -24.81
N ILE A 173 -15.60 -13.96 -24.56
CA ILE A 173 -16.94 -14.29 -25.11
C ILE A 173 -18.11 -14.03 -24.15
N LEU A 174 -17.87 -13.30 -23.05
CA LEU A 174 -18.91 -12.90 -22.07
C LEU A 174 -19.69 -14.06 -21.41
N CYS A 175 -19.08 -15.23 -21.22
CA CYS A 175 -19.76 -16.41 -20.64
C CYS A 175 -20.09 -16.33 -19.14
N GLY A 176 -19.57 -15.35 -18.39
CA GLY A 176 -19.84 -15.15 -16.96
C GLY A 176 -19.17 -16.15 -16.00
N ARG A 177 -18.48 -17.18 -16.50
CA ARG A 177 -17.83 -18.21 -15.66
C ARG A 177 -16.83 -17.63 -14.66
N CYS A 178 -16.04 -16.63 -15.05
CA CYS A 178 -15.05 -16.01 -14.17
C CYS A 178 -15.68 -15.31 -12.96
N SER A 179 -16.89 -14.78 -13.12
CA SER A 179 -17.67 -14.17 -12.05
C SER A 179 -18.26 -15.24 -11.13
N SER A 180 -18.85 -16.30 -11.71
CA SER A 180 -19.48 -17.36 -10.91
C SER A 180 -18.53 -18.20 -10.07
N VAL A 181 -17.27 -18.36 -10.48
CA VAL A 181 -16.25 -19.12 -9.73
C VAL A 181 -15.45 -18.24 -8.75
N CYS A 182 -15.69 -16.93 -8.74
CA CYS A 182 -14.98 -16.01 -7.86
C CYS A 182 -15.57 -16.08 -6.44
N PRO A 183 -14.78 -16.41 -5.41
CA PRO A 183 -15.29 -16.53 -4.05
C PRO A 183 -15.51 -15.19 -3.33
N VAL A 184 -15.05 -14.08 -3.93
CA VAL A 184 -15.00 -12.74 -3.32
C VAL A 184 -15.55 -11.67 -4.26
N ASP A 185 -16.25 -12.07 -5.32
CA ASP A 185 -16.87 -11.16 -6.29
C ASP A 185 -15.90 -10.15 -6.92
N ALA A 186 -14.63 -10.54 -7.08
CA ALA A 186 -13.60 -9.67 -7.63
C ALA A 186 -13.71 -9.44 -9.15
N LEU A 187 -14.50 -10.28 -9.82
CA LEU A 187 -14.85 -10.17 -11.23
C LEU A 187 -16.37 -10.19 -11.35
N GLU A 188 -16.93 -9.13 -11.90
CA GLU A 188 -18.37 -8.97 -12.07
C GLU A 188 -18.69 -8.60 -13.52
N GLN A 189 -19.75 -9.17 -14.07
CA GLN A 189 -20.33 -8.71 -15.34
C GLN A 189 -21.28 -7.56 -15.04
N VAL A 190 -20.95 -6.35 -15.50
CA VAL A 190 -21.74 -5.14 -15.27
C VAL A 190 -22.15 -4.47 -16.57
N ASP A 191 -23.26 -3.75 -16.55
CA ASP A 191 -23.67 -2.88 -17.66
C ASP A 191 -22.86 -1.56 -17.65
N VAL A 192 -22.60 -1.00 -18.84
CA VAL A 192 -21.82 0.23 -19.07
C VAL A 192 -22.40 1.45 -18.33
N ASP A 193 -23.71 1.47 -18.04
CA ASP A 193 -24.41 2.62 -17.47
C ASP A 193 -24.21 2.83 -15.95
N THR A 194 -23.37 2.01 -15.29
CA THR A 194 -23.21 2.03 -13.81
C THR A 194 -22.23 3.08 -13.24
N GLY A 195 -21.70 4.01 -14.04
CA GLY A 195 -21.20 5.32 -13.55
C GLY A 195 -19.97 5.36 -12.63
N GLY A 196 -19.03 4.41 -12.70
CA GLY A 196 -17.80 4.38 -11.87
C GLY A 196 -16.46 4.39 -12.65
N GLU A 197 -15.32 4.60 -11.97
CA GLU A 197 -13.97 4.55 -12.57
C GLU A 197 -13.59 3.12 -13.03
N HIS A 198 -13.09 2.99 -14.27
CA HIS A 198 -13.04 1.74 -15.06
C HIS A 198 -11.68 1.02 -15.08
N ARG A 199 -11.74 -0.34 -15.07
CA ARG A 199 -11.05 -1.35 -15.94
C ARG A 199 -11.24 -2.77 -15.36
N PRO A 200 -11.22 -3.91 -16.10
CA PRO A 200 -11.13 -4.19 -17.56
C PRO A 200 -12.47 -4.13 -18.35
N HIS A 201 -12.48 -4.29 -19.70
CA HIS A 201 -13.66 -4.05 -20.55
C HIS A 201 -13.69 -4.89 -21.84
N VAL A 202 -14.82 -5.52 -22.21
CA VAL A 202 -15.28 -5.67 -23.62
C VAL A 202 -16.79 -5.63 -23.74
N SER A 203 -17.32 -4.61 -24.44
CA SER A 203 -18.12 -4.82 -25.66
C SER A 203 -18.54 -3.50 -26.33
N LYS A 204 -18.95 -3.59 -27.61
CA LYS A 204 -19.80 -2.61 -28.31
C LYS A 204 -21.28 -2.67 -27.87
N ASP A 205 -21.66 -3.66 -27.06
CA ASP A 205 -23.05 -4.00 -26.70
C ASP A 205 -23.41 -3.66 -25.24
N GLY A 206 -22.48 -3.10 -24.46
CA GLY A 206 -22.78 -2.54 -23.13
C GLY A 206 -22.38 -3.36 -21.90
N ILE A 207 -21.65 -4.48 -22.03
CA ILE A 207 -21.20 -5.30 -20.87
C ILE A 207 -19.70 -5.07 -20.59
N VAL A 208 -19.30 -5.00 -19.31
CA VAL A 208 -17.94 -4.75 -18.82
C VAL A 208 -17.56 -5.77 -17.73
N ILE A 209 -16.28 -6.13 -17.62
CA ILE A 209 -15.78 -6.95 -16.50
C ILE A 209 -15.18 -6.01 -15.46
N ARG A 210 -15.79 -5.88 -14.29
CA ARG A 210 -15.22 -5.06 -13.22
C ARG A 210 -14.11 -5.81 -12.49
N TYR A 211 -12.94 -5.18 -12.31
CA TYR A 211 -11.90 -5.66 -11.41
C TYR A 211 -11.88 -4.79 -10.16
N THR A 212 -12.10 -5.41 -9.01
CA THR A 212 -12.04 -4.74 -7.72
C THR A 212 -10.75 -5.09 -6.97
N ASP A 213 -10.36 -4.25 -6.02
CA ASP A 213 -9.24 -4.46 -5.11
C ASP A 213 -9.41 -5.64 -4.14
N VAL A 214 -10.60 -6.27 -4.09
CA VAL A 214 -10.88 -7.42 -3.24
C VAL A 214 -10.36 -8.78 -3.79
N CYS A 215 -9.71 -8.80 -4.95
CA CYS A 215 -9.17 -10.04 -5.52
C CYS A 215 -8.14 -10.73 -4.61
N ILE A 216 -8.47 -11.94 -4.12
CA ILE A 216 -7.58 -12.77 -3.28
C ILE A 216 -6.61 -13.66 -4.08
N ARG A 217 -6.59 -13.52 -5.42
CA ARG A 217 -5.66 -14.20 -6.33
C ARG A 217 -5.71 -15.73 -6.20
N CYS A 218 -6.92 -16.29 -6.04
CA CYS A 218 -7.12 -17.73 -5.91
C CYS A 218 -6.87 -18.50 -7.22
N GLY A 219 -7.02 -17.84 -8.37
CA GLY A 219 -6.79 -18.43 -9.69
C GLY A 219 -7.98 -19.21 -10.25
N ASN A 220 -9.12 -19.33 -9.53
CA ASN A 220 -10.29 -20.07 -9.99
C ASN A 220 -10.81 -19.59 -11.37
N CYS A 221 -10.72 -18.28 -11.62
CA CYS A 221 -11.15 -17.67 -12.88
C CYS A 221 -10.26 -18.01 -14.09
N LYS A 222 -9.10 -18.64 -13.89
CA LYS A 222 -8.23 -19.13 -14.98
C LYS A 222 -8.92 -20.22 -15.80
N ASP A 223 -9.91 -20.89 -15.24
CA ASP A 223 -10.75 -21.89 -15.95
C ASP A 223 -11.72 -21.20 -16.93
N CYS A 224 -11.18 -20.33 -17.77
CA CYS A 224 -11.86 -19.56 -18.81
C CYS A 224 -11.92 -20.42 -20.07
N PRO A 225 -13.09 -20.59 -20.71
CA PRO A 225 -13.24 -21.47 -21.88
C PRO A 225 -12.51 -20.97 -23.14
N VAL A 226 -12.04 -19.72 -23.14
CA VAL A 226 -11.34 -19.07 -24.26
C VAL A 226 -9.96 -18.54 -23.83
N ASP A 227 -9.46 -18.95 -22.66
CA ASP A 227 -8.15 -18.56 -22.13
C ASP A 227 -7.91 -17.04 -22.02
N ALA A 228 -8.98 -16.24 -21.98
CA ALA A 228 -8.91 -14.78 -21.81
C ALA A 228 -8.38 -14.35 -20.43
N ILE A 229 -8.24 -15.27 -19.47
CA ILE A 229 -7.74 -14.98 -18.12
C ILE A 229 -6.48 -15.79 -17.85
N SER A 230 -5.38 -15.08 -17.56
CA SER A 230 -4.12 -15.66 -17.15
C SER A 230 -3.69 -15.15 -15.77
N MET A 231 -2.82 -15.91 -15.10
CA MET A 231 -2.15 -15.49 -13.87
C MET A 231 -0.73 -15.05 -14.23
N LYS A 232 -0.37 -13.81 -13.93
CA LYS A 232 0.98 -13.26 -14.16
C LYS A 232 1.65 -12.94 -12.82
N ARG A 233 2.97 -13.08 -12.72
CA ARG A 233 3.71 -12.59 -11.54
C ARG A 233 4.00 -11.11 -11.70
N VAL A 234 3.76 -10.36 -10.63
CA VAL A 234 4.07 -8.95 -10.51
C VAL A 234 5.42 -8.84 -9.82
N PHE A 235 6.39 -8.26 -10.51
CA PHE A 235 7.64 -7.85 -9.91
C PHE A 235 7.61 -6.36 -9.64
N TRP A 236 8.10 -6.00 -8.45
CA TRP A 236 8.21 -4.60 -8.03
C TRP A 236 9.50 -3.97 -8.56
N GLU A 237 9.68 -4.02 -9.88
CA GLU A 237 10.82 -3.45 -10.60
C GLU A 237 10.36 -2.28 -11.49
N PRO A 238 11.21 -1.25 -11.68
CA PRO A 238 10.87 -0.12 -12.53
C PRO A 238 10.50 -0.56 -13.94
N ASN A 239 9.27 -0.26 -14.38
CA ASN A 239 8.84 -0.55 -15.73
C ASN A 239 9.41 0.52 -16.67
N GLU A 240 10.53 0.23 -17.34
CA GLU A 240 11.23 1.22 -18.18
C GLU A 240 10.36 1.79 -19.29
N GLU A 241 9.47 1.00 -19.89
CA GLU A 241 8.60 1.45 -20.97
C GLU A 241 7.54 2.44 -20.47
N ILE A 242 6.82 2.10 -19.39
CA ILE A 242 5.85 2.99 -18.77
C ILE A 242 6.56 4.23 -18.24
N ASN A 243 7.73 4.07 -17.60
CA ASN A 243 8.51 5.20 -17.09
C ASN A 243 8.95 6.15 -18.21
N LYS A 244 9.35 5.65 -19.39
CA LYS A 244 9.65 6.50 -20.56
C LYS A 244 8.42 7.27 -21.05
N ILE A 245 7.24 6.64 -21.04
CA ILE A 245 5.97 7.31 -21.41
C ILE A 245 5.62 8.40 -20.39
N LEU A 246 5.74 8.12 -19.10
CA LEU A 246 5.51 9.09 -18.02
C LEU A 246 6.49 10.27 -18.11
N GLU A 247 7.75 10.00 -18.42
CA GLU A 247 8.76 11.04 -18.64
C GLU A 247 8.50 11.90 -19.88
N GLY A 248 7.88 11.33 -20.93
CA GLY A 248 7.49 12.05 -22.15
C GLY A 248 6.16 12.80 -22.06
N SER A 249 5.28 12.41 -21.12
CA SER A 249 3.94 12.99 -20.94
C SER A 249 3.90 14.20 -20.00
N ASN A 250 4.99 14.43 -19.24
CA ASN A 250 5.20 15.63 -18.41
C ASN A 250 5.91 16.77 -19.16
N ARG A 251 5.80 16.82 -20.50
CA ARG A 251 6.29 17.92 -21.34
C ARG A 251 5.15 18.63 -22.06
#